data_AF-A0A411HGS1-F1
#
_entry.id   AF-A0A411HGS1-F1
#
_cell.length_a   1.000
_cell.length_b   1.000
_cell.length_c   1.000
_cell.angle_alpha   90.00
_cell.angle_beta   90.00
_cell.angle_gamma   90.00
#
_symmetry.space_group_name_H-M   'P 1'
#
loop_
_entity.id
_entity.type
_entity.pdbx_description
1 polymer ?
#
loop_
_entity_poly.entity_id
_entity_poly.type
_entity_poly.pdbx_seq_one_letter_code
_entity_poly.pdbx_strand_id
1 'polypeptide(L)'
;MKNRLLPAALLFALFAPVLAGAAGSVPSALTNTCIGQNFDGVTPPALPSGWTSTVVGAPTTAPFITRAVGYSDTGPNAAFLDDTLDYADVSLYSTTFAVNSTDIPYVNFRHSYYLWTPDASPTNNGAYNGGVLEISINGGPYTDLVAAGGSFYAGGYNSHLDPGFPNPIDQPASTRAVWSGNSGGFITTTAIIPPSAVGGTVKFRWRLGTAGGSRSYDTHSGWWIDSIQTQALNTIGDYIFTDGFEGGNCH
;
A
#
# COMPACT_ATOMS: atom_id res chain seq x y z
N MET A 1 56.54 19.26 84.17
CA MET A 1 55.44 19.24 83.17
C MET A 1 56.08 19.33 81.78
N LYS A 2 56.59 18.20 81.25
CA LYS A 2 56.22 17.57 79.95
C LYS A 2 56.01 18.57 78.80
N ASN A 3 57.05 18.89 78.01
CA ASN A 3 57.52 18.25 76.75
C ASN A 3 56.64 18.45 75.49
N ARG A 4 57.19 19.24 74.56
CA ARG A 4 57.40 19.03 73.10
C ARG A 4 56.20 18.88 72.13
N LEU A 5 56.17 19.72 71.09
CA LEU A 5 56.23 19.42 69.62
C LEU A 5 55.49 20.50 68.78
N LEU A 6 56.22 21.19 67.89
CA LEU A 6 55.74 21.69 66.57
C LEU A 6 55.90 20.52 65.56
N PRO A 7 55.37 20.49 64.29
CA PRO A 7 54.85 21.55 63.40
C PRO A 7 53.66 21.09 62.46
N ALA A 8 53.43 21.84 61.36
CA ALA A 8 53.05 21.38 60.00
C ALA A 8 51.74 21.94 59.40
N ALA A 9 51.89 22.39 58.14
CA ALA A 9 50.90 23.05 57.29
C ALA A 9 49.79 22.13 56.78
N LEU A 10 48.65 22.71 56.41
CA LEU A 10 47.72 22.08 55.47
C LEU A 10 47.24 23.12 54.44
N LEU A 11 47.84 23.04 53.26
CA LEU A 11 47.43 23.73 52.05
C LEU A 11 46.24 22.95 51.46
N PHE A 12 45.04 23.52 51.46
CA PHE A 12 43.89 22.90 50.79
C PHE A 12 43.99 23.12 49.27
N ALA A 13 44.49 22.13 48.55
CA ALA A 13 44.38 22.08 47.09
C ALA A 13 42.98 21.55 46.73
N LEU A 14 42.12 22.41 46.17
CA LEU A 14 40.85 22.00 45.58
C LEU A 14 41.12 21.34 44.23
N PHE A 15 41.15 20.01 44.20
CA PHE A 15 40.99 19.23 42.97
C PHE A 15 39.50 19.19 42.62
N ALA A 16 39.09 19.90 41.56
CA ALA A 16 37.82 19.64 40.91
C ALA A 16 37.97 18.40 40.01
N PRO A 17 37.07 17.41 40.07
CA PRO A 17 37.08 16.35 39.08
C PRO A 17 36.56 16.91 37.75
N VAL A 18 37.40 16.88 36.72
CA VAL A 18 36.93 17.03 35.33
C VAL A 18 36.17 15.76 35.00
N LEU A 19 34.85 15.80 35.13
CA LEU A 19 33.98 14.77 34.59
C LEU A 19 33.91 15.00 33.08
N ALA A 20 34.76 14.31 32.32
CA ALA A 20 34.61 14.21 30.88
C ALA A 20 33.31 13.44 30.60
N GLY A 21 32.21 14.16 30.37
CA GLY A 21 30.98 13.59 29.87
C GLY A 21 31.25 13.02 28.49
N ALA A 22 31.28 11.68 28.37
CA ALA A 22 31.19 11.03 27.08
C ALA A 22 29.86 11.45 26.45
N ALA A 23 29.91 12.22 25.37
CA ALA A 23 28.76 12.47 24.52
C ALA A 23 28.39 11.15 23.84
N GLY A 24 27.59 10.33 24.53
CA GLY A 24 26.93 9.19 23.92
C GLY A 24 26.02 9.72 22.81
N SER A 25 26.21 9.22 21.60
CA SER A 25 25.27 9.45 20.50
C SER A 25 23.90 8.94 20.94
N VAL A 26 22.95 9.86 21.10
CA VAL A 26 21.55 9.52 21.39
C VAL A 26 20.92 8.85 20.17
N PRO A 27 20.15 7.75 20.32
CA PRO A 27 19.44 7.13 19.22
C PRO A 27 18.38 8.08 18.64
N SER A 28 18.31 8.19 17.31
CA SER A 28 17.25 8.91 16.62
C SER A 28 15.89 8.22 16.85
N ALA A 29 14.86 9.00 17.23
CA ALA A 29 13.50 8.49 17.35
C ALA A 29 12.87 8.34 15.94
N LEU A 30 12.20 7.21 15.73
CA LEU A 30 11.47 6.91 14.49
C LEU A 30 9.99 7.19 14.75
N THR A 31 9.35 7.95 13.86
CA THR A 31 7.91 8.25 13.94
C THR A 31 7.18 7.61 12.76
N ASN A 32 6.08 6.89 12.98
CA ASN A 32 5.28 6.35 11.88
C ASN A 32 4.50 7.51 11.22
N THR A 33 4.82 7.83 9.98
CA THR A 33 4.06 8.72 9.12
C THR A 33 3.25 7.89 8.13
N CYS A 34 1.96 8.18 8.00
CA CYS A 34 1.13 7.59 6.95
C CYS A 34 1.42 8.31 5.63
N ILE A 35 1.91 7.57 4.64
CA ILE A 35 2.04 8.04 3.26
C ILE A 35 0.91 7.42 2.47
N GLY A 36 0.16 8.25 1.74
CA GLY A 36 -1.04 7.80 1.07
C GLY A 36 -1.41 8.60 -0.16
N GLN A 37 -2.43 8.12 -0.86
CA GLN A 37 -3.03 8.77 -2.01
C GLN A 37 -4.54 8.65 -1.93
N ASN A 38 -5.21 9.80 -1.99
CA ASN A 38 -6.66 9.95 -2.01
C ASN A 38 -7.17 10.59 -3.32
N PHE A 39 -6.26 10.86 -4.27
CA PHE A 39 -6.55 11.37 -5.62
C PHE A 39 -7.25 12.74 -5.71
N ASP A 40 -7.55 13.38 -4.58
CA ASP A 40 -8.33 14.63 -4.51
C ASP A 40 -7.59 15.88 -4.98
N GLY A 41 -6.26 15.87 -4.94
CA GLY A 41 -5.42 17.04 -5.23
C GLY A 41 -5.24 17.37 -6.72
N VAL A 42 -5.82 16.60 -7.64
CA VAL A 42 -5.63 16.76 -9.09
C VAL A 42 -6.93 17.10 -9.81
N THR A 43 -6.81 17.69 -11.00
CA THR A 43 -7.94 17.89 -11.90
C THR A 43 -8.13 16.66 -12.78
N PRO A 44 -9.29 15.97 -12.73
CA PRO A 44 -9.58 14.88 -13.65
C PRO A 44 -9.39 15.25 -15.13
N PRO A 45 -8.89 14.33 -15.98
CA PRO A 45 -8.60 12.92 -15.68
C PRO A 45 -7.17 12.64 -15.18
N ALA A 46 -6.41 13.68 -14.77
CA ALA A 46 -5.00 13.52 -14.45
C ALA A 46 -4.77 12.60 -13.24
N LEU A 47 -3.73 11.76 -13.28
CA LEU A 47 -3.23 11.07 -12.10
C LEU A 47 -2.26 11.98 -11.32
N PRO A 48 -2.16 11.84 -9.99
CA PRO A 48 -1.16 12.53 -9.19
C PRO A 48 0.28 12.24 -9.65
N SER A 49 1.20 13.16 -9.36
CA SER A 49 2.61 13.02 -9.73
C SER A 49 3.19 11.68 -9.25
N GLY A 50 3.88 10.97 -10.15
CA GLY A 50 4.48 9.66 -9.90
C GLY A 50 3.52 8.47 -9.94
N TRP A 51 2.21 8.69 -10.07
CA TRP A 51 1.24 7.67 -10.40
C TRP A 51 1.07 7.58 -11.92
N THR A 52 1.00 6.36 -12.45
CA THR A 52 0.87 6.13 -13.89
C THR A 52 -0.12 5.00 -14.18
N SER A 53 -0.58 4.90 -15.42
CA SER A 53 -1.42 3.81 -15.86
C SER A 53 -1.06 3.34 -17.27
N THR A 54 -1.31 2.06 -17.55
CA THR A 54 -1.10 1.43 -18.87
C THR A 54 -2.31 0.62 -19.27
N VAL A 55 -2.54 0.49 -20.57
CA VAL A 55 -3.55 -0.39 -21.18
C VAL A 55 -2.86 -1.29 -22.21
N VAL A 56 -3.18 -2.58 -22.21
CA VAL A 56 -2.73 -3.57 -23.20
C VAL A 56 -3.95 -4.36 -23.68
N GLY A 57 -4.03 -4.67 -24.98
CA GLY A 57 -5.06 -5.57 -25.54
C GLY A 57 -6.31 -4.88 -26.10
N ALA A 58 -6.53 -3.59 -25.82
CA ALA A 58 -7.75 -2.89 -26.23
C ALA A 58 -7.47 -1.44 -26.70
N PRO A 59 -7.81 -1.07 -27.95
CA PRO A 59 -7.58 0.28 -28.47
C PRO A 59 -8.60 1.32 -27.96
N THR A 60 -9.75 0.87 -27.45
CA THR A 60 -10.87 1.72 -26.99
C THR A 60 -10.99 1.80 -25.47
N THR A 61 -10.34 0.91 -24.71
CA THR A 61 -10.27 0.98 -23.25
C THR A 61 -9.40 2.14 -22.80
N ALA A 62 -9.94 3.00 -21.93
CA ALA A 62 -9.17 4.05 -21.27
C ALA A 62 -8.29 3.47 -20.15
N PRO A 63 -7.11 4.09 -19.86
CA PRO A 63 -6.33 3.76 -18.67
C PRO A 63 -7.09 4.10 -17.37
N PHE A 64 -6.55 3.69 -16.22
CA PHE A 64 -6.98 4.27 -14.93
C PHE A 64 -6.75 5.78 -14.96
N ILE A 65 -7.79 6.52 -14.61
CA ILE A 65 -7.80 8.00 -14.53
C ILE A 65 -8.48 8.43 -13.24
N THR A 66 -8.24 9.66 -12.78
CA THR A 66 -9.10 10.22 -11.72
C THR A 66 -10.46 10.61 -12.28
N ARG A 67 -11.52 10.43 -11.48
CA ARG A 67 -12.89 10.79 -11.87
C ARG A 67 -13.62 11.47 -10.70
N ALA A 68 -14.22 12.64 -10.98
CA ALA A 68 -14.88 13.49 -9.97
C ALA A 68 -16.39 13.29 -9.82
N VAL A 69 -17.05 12.52 -10.70
CA VAL A 69 -18.53 12.50 -10.79
C VAL A 69 -19.21 11.57 -9.77
N GLY A 70 -18.88 11.74 -8.49
CA GLY A 70 -19.75 11.37 -7.37
C GLY A 70 -19.59 9.98 -6.76
N TYR A 71 -18.51 9.26 -7.07
CA TYR A 71 -18.22 7.99 -6.42
C TYR A 71 -16.75 7.88 -6.02
N SER A 72 -16.47 8.34 -4.81
CA SER A 72 -15.15 8.26 -4.18
C SER A 72 -15.33 7.97 -2.69
N ASP A 73 -14.28 7.49 -2.05
CA ASP A 73 -14.29 7.30 -0.60
C ASP A 73 -14.02 8.64 0.10
N THR A 74 -13.06 9.38 -0.44
CA THR A 74 -12.77 10.78 -0.10
C THR A 74 -13.05 11.66 -1.32
N GLY A 75 -13.64 12.84 -1.11
CA GLY A 75 -14.04 13.73 -2.21
C GLY A 75 -12.97 14.79 -2.54
N PRO A 76 -12.84 15.21 -3.81
CA PRO A 76 -13.78 14.95 -4.90
C PRO A 76 -13.47 13.76 -5.83
N ASN A 77 -12.32 13.10 -5.75
CA ASN A 77 -11.85 12.19 -6.80
C ASN A 77 -11.52 10.79 -6.27
N ALA A 78 -11.70 9.77 -7.11
CA ALA A 78 -11.06 8.47 -6.95
C ALA A 78 -10.39 8.04 -8.25
N ALA A 79 -9.41 7.13 -8.18
CA ALA A 79 -8.90 6.46 -9.35
C ALA A 79 -9.95 5.47 -9.87
N PHE A 80 -10.23 5.53 -11.16
CA PHE A 80 -11.32 4.78 -11.78
C PHE A 80 -10.85 4.11 -13.08
N LEU A 81 -11.30 2.88 -13.26
CA LEU A 81 -11.28 2.18 -14.53
C LEU A 81 -12.68 1.64 -14.83
N ASP A 82 -13.09 1.79 -16.09
CA ASP A 82 -14.37 1.26 -16.55
C ASP A 82 -14.30 -0.24 -16.82
N ASP A 83 -15.41 -0.94 -16.56
CA ASP A 83 -15.54 -2.36 -16.91
C ASP A 83 -15.92 -2.48 -18.39
N THR A 84 -14.92 -2.36 -19.27
CA THR A 84 -15.15 -2.26 -20.72
C THR A 84 -15.52 -3.59 -21.37
N LEU A 85 -16.13 -3.52 -22.56
CA LEU A 85 -16.40 -4.71 -23.40
C LEU A 85 -15.18 -5.24 -24.15
N ASP A 86 -14.02 -4.61 -24.00
CA ASP A 86 -12.81 -5.02 -24.67
C ASP A 86 -12.03 -6.04 -23.83
N TYR A 87 -11.18 -6.82 -24.51
CA TYR A 87 -10.20 -7.67 -23.87
C TYR A 87 -8.99 -6.82 -23.47
N ALA A 88 -8.95 -6.33 -22.22
CA ALA A 88 -7.93 -5.37 -21.78
C ALA A 88 -7.25 -5.76 -20.47
N ASP A 89 -5.93 -5.62 -20.43
CA ASP A 89 -5.11 -5.58 -19.22
C ASP A 89 -4.76 -4.13 -18.91
N VAL A 90 -5.27 -3.65 -17.79
CA VAL A 90 -5.11 -2.26 -17.40
C VAL A 90 -4.52 -2.19 -16.00
N SER A 91 -3.50 -1.37 -15.83
CA SER A 91 -2.76 -1.28 -14.58
C SER A 91 -2.71 0.17 -14.07
N LEU A 92 -2.87 0.36 -12.76
CA LEU A 92 -2.53 1.58 -12.03
C LEU A 92 -1.27 1.32 -11.21
N TYR A 93 -0.25 2.15 -11.40
CA TYR A 93 1.03 2.05 -10.73
C TYR A 93 1.15 3.17 -9.70
N SER A 94 1.54 2.79 -8.48
CA SER A 94 1.86 3.74 -7.42
C SER A 94 3.27 4.34 -7.53
N THR A 95 3.49 5.37 -6.73
CA THR A 95 4.82 5.84 -6.34
C THR A 95 5.59 4.78 -5.54
N THR A 96 6.87 5.01 -5.33
CA THR A 96 7.68 4.17 -4.42
C THR A 96 7.33 4.45 -2.96
N PHE A 97 7.15 3.39 -2.18
CA PHE A 97 7.03 3.43 -0.72
C PHE A 97 8.27 2.78 -0.10
N ALA A 98 8.79 3.38 0.98
CA ALA A 98 9.83 2.76 1.79
C ALA A 98 9.17 1.84 2.83
N VAL A 99 9.64 0.60 2.94
CA VAL A 99 9.13 -0.35 3.95
C VAL A 99 10.05 -0.31 5.15
N ASN A 100 9.97 0.81 5.86
CA ASN A 100 10.64 1.00 7.14
C ASN A 100 9.56 0.79 8.20
N SER A 101 9.51 -0.39 8.82
CA SER A 101 8.53 -0.71 9.85
C SER A 101 9.20 -1.50 10.96
N THR A 102 8.91 -1.13 12.21
CA THR A 102 9.22 -1.95 13.40
C THR A 102 8.14 -3.00 13.68
N ASP A 103 6.97 -2.83 13.06
CA ASP A 103 5.81 -3.72 13.12
C ASP A 103 5.59 -4.47 11.79
N ILE A 104 4.51 -5.26 11.70
CA ILE A 104 4.12 -5.96 10.47
C ILE A 104 3.72 -4.93 9.40
N PRO A 105 4.48 -4.80 8.29
CA PRO A 105 4.20 -3.79 7.28
C PRO A 105 2.93 -4.13 6.50
N TYR A 106 2.11 -3.12 6.18
CA TYR A 106 0.88 -3.29 5.41
C TYR A 106 0.58 -2.10 4.50
N VAL A 107 -0.27 -2.33 3.51
CA VAL A 107 -0.96 -1.30 2.73
C VAL A 107 -2.46 -1.43 2.97
N ASN A 108 -3.09 -0.31 3.34
CA ASN A 108 -4.53 -0.15 3.39
C ASN A 108 -4.99 0.61 2.15
N PHE A 109 -6.14 0.23 1.61
CA PHE A 109 -6.85 1.04 0.61
C PHE A 109 -8.33 0.73 0.66
N ARG A 110 -9.14 1.67 0.16
CA ARG A 110 -10.56 1.44 -0.05
C ARG A 110 -10.83 1.33 -1.53
N HIS A 111 -11.68 0.39 -1.90
CA HIS A 111 -12.05 0.18 -3.29
C HIS A 111 -13.49 -0.29 -3.39
N SER A 112 -14.12 0.05 -4.50
CA SER A 112 -15.43 -0.45 -4.88
C SER A 112 -15.36 -0.97 -6.30
N TYR A 113 -15.94 -2.13 -6.55
CA TYR A 113 -15.87 -2.78 -7.83
C TYR A 113 -17.22 -3.39 -8.18
N TYR A 114 -17.60 -3.27 -9.45
CA TYR A 114 -18.70 -4.02 -10.03
C TYR A 114 -18.25 -4.58 -11.37
N LEU A 115 -17.63 -5.76 -11.29
CA LEU A 115 -16.95 -6.44 -12.40
C LEU A 115 -17.76 -7.65 -12.87
N TRP A 116 -17.60 -7.99 -14.15
CA TRP A 116 -18.31 -9.12 -14.75
C TRP A 116 -17.94 -10.48 -14.15
N THR A 117 -18.92 -11.06 -13.45
CA THR A 117 -18.98 -12.46 -13.06
C THR A 117 -20.26 -13.08 -13.62
N PRO A 118 -20.19 -14.20 -14.37
CA PRO A 118 -21.37 -14.93 -14.82
C PRO A 118 -22.04 -15.67 -13.65
N ASP A 119 -23.32 -16.03 -13.82
CA ASP A 119 -23.97 -16.96 -12.90
C ASP A 119 -23.27 -18.33 -12.94
N ALA A 120 -23.11 -18.91 -11.75
CA ALA A 120 -22.47 -20.22 -11.60
C ALA A 120 -23.26 -21.29 -12.38
N SER A 121 -22.54 -22.06 -13.19
CA SER A 121 -23.09 -23.09 -14.10
C SER A 121 -22.04 -24.19 -14.27
N PRO A 122 -22.40 -25.41 -14.72
CA PRO A 122 -21.40 -26.42 -15.12
C PRO A 122 -20.36 -25.93 -16.14
N THR A 123 -20.66 -24.84 -16.88
CA THR A 123 -19.77 -24.21 -17.86
C THR A 123 -19.10 -22.92 -17.37
N ASN A 124 -19.52 -22.39 -16.22
CA ASN A 124 -19.03 -21.13 -15.67
C ASN A 124 -18.54 -21.39 -14.24
N ASN A 125 -17.23 -21.38 -14.08
CA ASN A 125 -16.55 -21.72 -12.83
C ASN A 125 -15.58 -20.60 -12.44
N GLY A 126 -16.08 -19.37 -12.31
CA GLY A 126 -15.29 -18.23 -11.84
C GLY A 126 -15.75 -16.90 -12.38
N ALA A 127 -14.97 -15.87 -12.09
CA ALA A 127 -15.11 -14.53 -12.61
C ALA A 127 -14.56 -14.45 -14.05
N TYR A 128 -15.19 -13.62 -14.89
CA TYR A 128 -14.65 -13.33 -16.23
C TYR A 128 -13.75 -12.11 -16.19
N ASN A 129 -14.12 -11.07 -15.45
CA ASN A 129 -13.29 -9.89 -15.21
C ASN A 129 -12.80 -9.91 -13.76
N GLY A 130 -11.57 -9.46 -13.51
CA GLY A 130 -10.98 -9.59 -12.18
C GLY A 130 -9.87 -8.61 -11.89
N GLY A 131 -9.92 -8.01 -10.70
CA GLY A 131 -8.89 -7.12 -10.18
C GLY A 131 -7.92 -7.83 -9.24
N VAL A 132 -6.64 -7.46 -9.30
CA VAL A 132 -5.57 -8.00 -8.44
C VAL A 132 -4.69 -6.89 -7.88
N LEU A 133 -4.02 -7.17 -6.76
CA LEU A 133 -2.94 -6.35 -6.20
C LEU A 133 -1.61 -7.09 -6.38
N GLU A 134 -0.69 -6.41 -7.05
CA GLU A 134 0.67 -6.89 -7.27
C GLU A 134 1.68 -5.95 -6.63
N ILE A 135 2.84 -6.50 -6.27
CA ILE A 135 3.93 -5.80 -5.61
C ILE A 135 5.23 -6.00 -6.37
N SER A 136 5.99 -4.92 -6.52
CA SER A 136 7.40 -4.92 -6.94
C SER A 136 8.24 -4.59 -5.71
N ILE A 137 9.19 -5.46 -5.37
CA ILE A 137 10.10 -5.31 -4.23
C ILE A 137 11.48 -4.95 -4.76
N ASN A 138 12.07 -3.86 -4.27
CA ASN A 138 13.40 -3.36 -4.64
C ASN A 138 13.61 -3.21 -6.16
N GLY A 139 12.56 -2.78 -6.88
CA GLY A 139 12.60 -2.60 -8.33
C GLY A 139 12.53 -3.90 -9.15
N GLY A 140 12.24 -5.04 -8.52
CA GLY A 140 12.01 -6.31 -9.20
C GLY A 140 10.71 -6.35 -10.02
N PRO A 141 10.41 -7.47 -10.69
CA PRO A 141 9.15 -7.63 -11.43
C PRO A 141 7.94 -7.56 -10.49
N TYR A 142 6.81 -7.09 -11.03
CA TYR A 142 5.52 -7.13 -10.31
C TYR A 142 5.04 -8.57 -10.20
N THR A 143 4.77 -9.00 -8.97
CA THR A 143 4.22 -10.32 -8.64
C THR A 143 2.93 -10.15 -7.85
N ASP A 144 1.98 -11.07 -7.97
CA ASP A 144 0.79 -11.08 -7.09
C ASP A 144 1.23 -11.00 -5.61
N LEU A 145 0.55 -10.16 -4.82
CA LEU A 145 0.91 -9.93 -3.41
C LEU A 145 1.05 -11.24 -2.63
N VAL A 146 0.10 -12.16 -2.80
CA VAL A 146 0.09 -13.44 -2.07
C VAL A 146 1.22 -14.33 -2.54
N ALA A 147 1.45 -14.40 -3.86
CA ALA A 147 2.57 -15.16 -4.42
C ALA A 147 3.95 -14.58 -4.03
N ALA A 148 4.04 -13.27 -3.77
CA ALA A 148 5.23 -12.61 -3.25
C ALA A 148 5.49 -12.89 -1.75
N GLY A 149 4.62 -13.65 -1.07
CA GLY A 149 4.72 -13.98 0.34
C GLY A 149 3.96 -13.02 1.28
N GLY A 150 3.08 -12.19 0.74
CA GLY A 150 2.17 -11.35 1.49
C GLY A 150 0.86 -12.06 1.81
N SER A 151 -0.07 -11.37 2.45
CA SER A 151 -1.40 -11.90 2.76
C SER A 151 -2.43 -10.79 2.89
N PHE A 152 -3.71 -11.14 2.93
CA PHE A 152 -4.77 -10.19 3.26
C PHE A 152 -5.23 -10.41 4.69
N TYR A 153 -5.16 -9.36 5.50
CA TYR A 153 -5.77 -9.36 6.83
C TYR A 153 -7.29 -9.12 6.74
N ALA A 154 -7.72 -8.26 5.82
CA ALA A 154 -9.11 -7.93 5.55
C ALA A 154 -9.32 -7.60 4.07
N GLY A 155 -10.53 -7.82 3.56
CA GLY A 155 -10.92 -7.42 2.19
C GLY A 155 -10.19 -8.13 1.05
N GLY A 156 -9.60 -9.31 1.29
CA GLY A 156 -8.87 -10.05 0.26
C GLY A 156 -9.74 -10.53 -0.91
N TYR A 157 -9.11 -11.22 -1.87
CA TYR A 157 -9.77 -11.77 -3.05
C TYR A 157 -11.02 -12.59 -2.69
N ASN A 158 -12.11 -12.39 -3.45
CA ASN A 158 -13.41 -13.00 -3.20
C ASN A 158 -13.82 -14.03 -4.28
N SER A 159 -13.02 -14.17 -5.33
CA SER A 159 -13.27 -15.08 -6.44
C SER A 159 -11.96 -15.56 -7.05
N HIS A 160 -12.06 -16.32 -8.13
CA HIS A 160 -10.97 -16.63 -9.03
C HIS A 160 -11.42 -16.48 -10.48
N LEU A 161 -10.48 -16.24 -11.38
CA LEU A 161 -10.77 -16.25 -12.81
C LEU A 161 -11.28 -17.63 -13.24
N ASP A 162 -12.24 -17.64 -14.14
CA ASP A 162 -12.77 -18.84 -14.75
C ASP A 162 -11.72 -19.45 -15.70
N PRO A 163 -11.21 -20.66 -15.43
CA PRO A 163 -10.19 -21.28 -16.29
C PRO A 163 -10.70 -21.63 -17.69
N GLY A 164 -12.03 -21.67 -17.88
CA GLY A 164 -12.68 -21.89 -19.17
C GLY A 164 -12.91 -20.61 -19.98
N PHE A 165 -12.59 -19.44 -19.42
CA PHE A 165 -12.82 -18.14 -20.08
C PHE A 165 -11.52 -17.34 -20.19
N PRO A 166 -11.15 -16.83 -21.38
CA PRO A 166 -9.89 -16.12 -21.55
C PRO A 166 -9.89 -14.78 -20.82
N ASN A 167 -8.81 -14.47 -20.11
CA ASN A 167 -8.60 -13.17 -19.48
C ASN A 167 -7.12 -12.76 -19.59
N PRO A 168 -6.80 -11.49 -19.89
CA PRO A 168 -5.43 -11.06 -20.18
C PRO A 168 -4.50 -11.05 -18.96
N ILE A 169 -5.05 -11.11 -17.74
CA ILE A 169 -4.25 -11.20 -16.50
C ILE A 169 -4.17 -12.63 -15.97
N ASP A 170 -4.78 -13.59 -16.68
CA ASP A 170 -4.65 -15.00 -16.40
C ASP A 170 -3.31 -15.55 -16.90
N GLN A 171 -2.86 -16.63 -16.29
CA GLN A 171 -1.74 -17.44 -16.77
C GLN A 171 -2.30 -18.76 -17.29
N PRO A 172 -1.68 -19.42 -18.28
CA PRO A 172 -2.23 -20.66 -18.84
C PRO A 172 -2.51 -21.70 -17.73
N ALA A 173 -3.78 -22.12 -17.63
CA ALA A 173 -4.33 -23.07 -16.65
C ALA A 173 -4.46 -22.57 -15.19
N SER A 174 -4.61 -21.27 -14.96
CA SER A 174 -4.69 -20.72 -13.59
C SER A 174 -6.12 -20.36 -13.15
N THR A 175 -6.46 -20.69 -11.91
CA THR A 175 -7.62 -20.12 -11.19
C THR A 175 -7.14 -18.91 -10.40
N ARG A 176 -6.56 -17.91 -11.09
CA ARG A 176 -5.97 -16.75 -10.42
C ARG A 176 -7.00 -16.12 -9.49
N ALA A 177 -6.68 -16.00 -8.20
CA ALA A 177 -7.56 -15.35 -7.23
C ALA A 177 -7.66 -13.84 -7.54
N VAL A 178 -8.88 -13.30 -7.48
CA VAL A 178 -9.20 -11.91 -7.88
C VAL A 178 -10.31 -11.33 -7.01
N TRP A 179 -10.43 -10.00 -7.05
CA TRP A 179 -11.68 -9.31 -6.75
C TRP A 179 -12.58 -9.29 -7.98
N SER A 180 -13.84 -9.70 -7.83
CA SER A 180 -14.85 -9.60 -8.88
C SER A 180 -16.29 -9.59 -8.33
N GLY A 181 -17.27 -9.45 -9.21
CA GLY A 181 -18.68 -9.24 -8.87
C GLY A 181 -18.94 -7.83 -8.36
N ASN A 182 -20.02 -7.64 -7.60
CA ASN A 182 -20.40 -6.36 -6.99
C ASN A 182 -19.97 -6.31 -5.53
N SER A 183 -19.10 -5.35 -5.16
CA SER A 183 -18.67 -5.15 -3.77
C SER A 183 -19.74 -4.49 -2.88
N GLY A 184 -20.81 -3.94 -3.46
CA GLY A 184 -21.90 -3.29 -2.74
C GLY A 184 -21.56 -1.90 -2.18
N GLY A 185 -20.39 -1.36 -2.51
CA GLY A 185 -19.84 -0.15 -1.89
C GLY A 185 -18.31 -0.16 -1.83
N PHE A 186 -17.73 0.89 -1.24
CA PHE A 186 -16.32 0.89 -0.87
C PHE A 186 -16.07 -0.03 0.32
N ILE A 187 -15.26 -1.07 0.11
CA ILE A 187 -14.75 -1.96 1.15
C ILE A 187 -13.32 -1.58 1.49
N THR A 188 -12.87 -1.93 2.70
CA THR A 188 -11.49 -1.77 3.13
C THR A 188 -10.72 -3.05 2.86
N THR A 189 -9.54 -2.91 2.25
CA THR A 189 -8.58 -3.99 2.05
C THR A 189 -7.30 -3.67 2.79
N THR A 190 -6.88 -4.59 3.65
CA THR A 190 -5.63 -4.54 4.41
C THR A 190 -4.72 -5.66 3.93
N ALA A 191 -3.71 -5.30 3.15
CA ALA A 191 -2.73 -6.20 2.59
C ALA A 191 -1.43 -6.16 3.38
N ILE A 192 -1.06 -7.29 3.99
CA ILE A 192 0.22 -7.47 4.66
C ILE A 192 1.32 -7.58 3.61
N ILE A 193 2.30 -6.69 3.70
CA ILE A 193 3.46 -6.64 2.82
C ILE A 193 4.40 -7.81 3.18
N PRO A 194 4.97 -8.51 2.18
CA PRO A 194 5.90 -9.62 2.44
C PRO A 194 7.08 -9.21 3.35
N PRO A 195 7.49 -10.04 4.33
CA PRO A 195 8.64 -9.74 5.18
C PRO A 195 9.95 -9.52 4.40
N SER A 196 10.07 -10.10 3.20
CA SER A 196 11.20 -9.90 2.29
C SER A 196 11.36 -8.46 1.78
N ALA A 197 10.34 -7.62 1.93
CA ALA A 197 10.38 -6.21 1.55
C ALA A 197 10.90 -5.29 2.66
N VAL A 198 11.00 -5.76 3.91
CA VAL A 198 11.41 -4.94 5.06
C VAL A 198 12.82 -4.38 4.86
N GLY A 199 12.99 -3.09 5.15
CA GLY A 199 14.26 -2.36 4.93
C GLY A 199 14.53 -2.01 3.46
N GLY A 200 13.60 -2.36 2.56
CA GLY A 200 13.66 -2.06 1.14
C GLY A 200 12.63 -1.04 0.71
N THR A 201 12.35 -1.06 -0.59
CA THR A 201 11.30 -0.24 -1.21
C THR A 201 10.31 -1.11 -1.98
N VAL A 202 9.07 -0.65 -2.03
CA VAL A 202 8.00 -1.32 -2.77
C VAL A 202 7.27 -0.37 -3.69
N LYS A 203 6.73 -0.91 -4.77
CA LYS A 203 5.67 -0.30 -5.56
C LYS A 203 4.51 -1.26 -5.67
N PHE A 204 3.30 -0.75 -5.56
CA PHE A 204 2.08 -1.48 -5.78
C PHE A 204 1.53 -1.23 -7.19
N ARG A 205 0.91 -2.27 -7.74
CA ARG A 205 0.15 -2.22 -8.98
C ARG A 205 -1.23 -2.82 -8.75
N TRP A 206 -2.27 -2.04 -8.99
CA TRP A 206 -3.63 -2.54 -9.12
C TRP A 206 -3.86 -2.85 -10.58
N ARG A 207 -4.19 -4.10 -10.90
CA ARG A 207 -4.29 -4.59 -12.27
C ARG A 207 -5.64 -5.23 -12.50
N LEU A 208 -6.36 -4.77 -13.52
CA LEU A 208 -7.65 -5.29 -13.95
C LEU A 208 -7.49 -6.04 -15.27
N GLY A 209 -7.98 -7.27 -15.31
CA GLY A 209 -8.21 -7.98 -16.56
C GLY A 209 -9.68 -7.96 -16.91
N THR A 210 -10.00 -7.44 -18.09
CA THR A 210 -11.31 -7.52 -18.71
C THR A 210 -11.23 -8.52 -19.86
N ALA A 211 -12.18 -9.46 -19.92
CA ALA A 211 -12.19 -10.54 -20.90
C ALA A 211 -12.91 -10.17 -22.20
N GLY A 212 -13.64 -9.05 -22.22
CA GLY A 212 -14.42 -8.58 -23.35
C GLY A 212 -15.53 -9.54 -23.83
N GLY A 213 -16.33 -9.11 -24.80
CA GLY A 213 -17.38 -9.94 -25.41
C GLY A 213 -18.72 -9.25 -25.63
N SER A 214 -19.69 -9.99 -26.20
CA SER A 214 -21.03 -9.48 -26.55
C SER A 214 -22.03 -9.72 -25.41
N ARG A 215 -22.03 -8.86 -24.38
CA ARG A 215 -23.02 -8.89 -23.30
C ARG A 215 -24.07 -7.80 -23.49
N SER A 216 -25.33 -8.08 -23.15
CA SER A 216 -26.38 -7.05 -23.01
C SER A 216 -26.19 -6.29 -21.69
N TYR A 217 -26.09 -4.97 -21.78
CA TYR A 217 -25.83 -4.09 -20.64
C TYR A 217 -27.04 -3.99 -19.70
N ASP A 218 -26.85 -4.43 -18.46
CA ASP A 218 -27.58 -3.88 -17.32
C ASP A 218 -26.54 -3.39 -16.29
N THR A 219 -25.93 -2.21 -16.51
CA THR A 219 -25.16 -1.42 -15.52
C THR A 219 -24.21 -2.17 -14.56
N HIS A 220 -23.00 -2.57 -14.99
CA HIS A 220 -21.96 -3.13 -14.12
C HIS A 220 -20.76 -2.17 -14.10
N SER A 221 -20.61 -1.41 -13.02
CA SER A 221 -19.75 -0.22 -12.98
C SER A 221 -18.36 -0.49 -12.38
N GLY A 222 -17.39 -0.78 -13.25
CA GLY A 222 -15.95 -0.52 -13.12
C GLY A 222 -15.25 -0.86 -11.80
N TRP A 223 -14.08 -0.26 -11.61
CA TRP A 223 -13.28 -0.39 -10.40
C TRP A 223 -12.76 0.98 -9.94
N TRP A 224 -13.15 1.35 -8.73
CA TRP A 224 -12.77 2.56 -8.03
C TRP A 224 -11.78 2.22 -6.92
N ILE A 225 -10.70 2.99 -6.81
CA ILE A 225 -9.65 2.84 -5.79
C ILE A 225 -9.38 4.22 -5.17
N ASP A 226 -9.32 4.25 -3.85
CA ASP A 226 -9.16 5.47 -3.07
C ASP A 226 -8.54 5.18 -1.69
N SER A 227 -8.26 6.23 -0.91
CA SER A 227 -7.82 6.15 0.49
C SER A 227 -6.65 5.19 0.72
N ILE A 228 -5.67 5.20 -0.20
CA ILE A 228 -4.49 4.33 -0.12
C ILE A 228 -3.58 4.87 0.96
N GLN A 229 -3.14 4.03 1.89
CA GLN A 229 -2.24 4.40 2.97
C GLN A 229 -1.26 3.28 3.29
N THR A 230 0.00 3.64 3.52
CA THR A 230 1.06 2.78 4.04
C THR A 230 1.73 3.45 5.21
N GLN A 231 2.22 2.67 6.17
CA GLN A 231 3.09 3.19 7.21
C GLN A 231 4.52 3.35 6.69
N ALA A 232 5.15 4.48 7.00
CA ALA A 232 6.58 4.69 6.82
C ALA A 232 7.19 5.31 8.07
N LEU A 233 8.41 4.91 8.46
CA LEU A 233 9.15 5.58 9.52
C LEU A 233 9.82 6.86 9.00
N ASN A 234 9.56 7.98 9.67
CA ASN A 234 10.22 9.26 9.48
C ASN A 234 11.21 9.50 10.63
N THR A 235 12.44 9.85 10.28
CA THR A 235 13.48 10.23 11.25
C THR A 235 13.46 11.74 11.40
N ILE A 236 12.73 12.27 12.38
CA ILE A 236 12.77 13.71 12.66
C ILE A 236 13.94 13.97 13.61
N GLY A 237 14.83 14.87 13.19
CA GLY A 237 15.90 15.39 14.03
C GLY A 237 15.33 16.19 15.21
N ASP A 238 15.85 15.88 16.39
CA ASP A 238 15.85 16.72 17.61
C ASP A 238 14.48 17.19 18.14
N TYR A 239 13.93 16.45 19.12
CA TYR A 239 13.55 16.95 20.45
C TYR A 239 12.73 15.89 21.25
N ILE A 240 13.40 15.34 22.28
CA ILE A 240 12.99 14.98 23.65
C ILE A 240 11.51 14.60 23.95
N PHE A 241 11.37 13.34 24.41
CA PHE A 241 10.23 12.61 25.00
C PHE A 241 9.35 11.79 24.04
N THR A 242 9.53 10.46 24.07
CA THR A 242 8.49 9.49 23.70
C THR A 242 8.21 8.62 24.92
N ASP A 243 7.04 8.77 25.54
CA ASP A 243 6.45 7.67 26.29
C ASP A 243 5.91 6.64 25.29
N GLY A 244 5.73 5.39 25.71
CA GLY A 244 5.49 4.25 24.82
C GLY A 244 4.10 4.19 24.17
N PHE A 245 3.60 5.29 23.61
CA PHE A 245 2.25 5.40 23.03
C PHE A 245 2.18 5.76 21.53
N GLU A 246 3.29 5.76 20.78
CA GLU A 246 3.26 6.06 19.34
C GLU A 246 2.89 4.85 18.46
N GLY A 247 1.85 4.11 18.88
CA GLY A 247 1.14 3.15 18.04
C GLY A 247 0.26 3.87 17.03
N GLY A 248 0.86 4.68 16.16
CA GLY A 248 0.18 5.36 15.06
C GLY A 248 -0.12 4.40 13.93
N ASN A 249 -1.04 3.47 14.15
CA ASN A 249 -1.62 2.72 13.05
C ASN A 249 -2.37 3.69 12.12
N CYS A 250 -2.19 3.55 10.81
CA CYS A 250 -3.04 4.20 9.82
C CYS A 250 -4.44 3.57 9.89
N HIS A 251 -5.27 4.05 10.82
CA HIS A 251 -6.69 3.69 11.01
C HIS A 251 -7.58 4.87 10.63
#